data_AF-A0A6P8DR99-F1
#
_entry.id   AF-A0A6P8DR99-F1
#
_cell.length_a   1.000
_cell.length_b   1.000
_cell.length_c   1.000
_cell.angle_alpha   90.00
_cell.angle_beta   90.00
_cell.angle_gamma   90.00
#
_symmetry.space_group_name_H-M   'P 1'
#
loop_
_entity.id
_entity.type
_entity.pdbx_description
1 polymer ?
#
loop_
_entity_poly.entity_id
_entity_poly.type
_entity_poly.pdbx_seq_one_letter_code
_entity_poly.pdbx_strand_id
1 'polypeptide(L)'
;MGRELNRPENWSKSLMTFSKRKSNLIKKARKMSASCNIDIAVVAFSPADRLNIFCSKDRIEDVLQRYIDLPADKRNRHITNVQANL
;
A
#
# COMPACT_ATOMS: atom_id res chain seq x y z
N MET A 1 -0.97 11.62 21.54
CA MET A 1 0.13 10.62 21.57
C MET A 1 -0.05 9.65 20.41
N GLY A 2 0.83 9.68 19.41
CA GLY A 2 0.88 8.65 18.37
C GLY A 2 1.57 7.40 18.89
N ARG A 3 1.21 6.20 18.38
CA ARG A 3 1.98 4.98 18.63
C ARG A 3 3.29 5.06 17.85
N GLU A 4 4.41 4.72 18.50
CA GLU A 4 5.69 4.49 17.82
C GLU A 4 5.53 3.47 16.67
N LEU A 5 6.28 3.68 15.59
CA LEU A 5 6.24 2.86 14.38
C LEU A 5 7.11 1.61 14.50
N ASN A 6 7.18 1.03 15.70
CA ASN A 6 7.97 -0.16 15.95
C ASN A 6 7.25 -1.41 15.43
N ARG A 7 8.04 -2.34 14.87
CA ARG A 7 7.56 -3.67 14.49
C ARG A 7 7.13 -4.40 15.77
N PRO A 8 5.92 -4.99 15.84
CA PRO A 8 5.54 -5.80 16.99
C PRO A 8 6.48 -7.00 17.13
N GLU A 9 6.98 -7.24 18.34
CA GLU A 9 7.90 -8.36 18.63
C GLU A 9 7.22 -9.72 18.48
N ASN A 10 5.96 -9.83 18.92
CA ASN A 10 5.21 -11.08 18.89
C ASN A 10 4.54 -11.30 17.52
N TRP A 11 4.71 -12.49 16.94
CA TRP A 11 4.13 -12.91 15.67
C TRP A 11 2.61 -12.69 15.56
N SER A 12 1.84 -13.17 16.53
CA SER A 12 0.38 -13.02 16.55
C SER A 12 -0.03 -11.54 16.62
N LYS A 13 0.69 -10.73 17.41
CA LYS A 13 0.48 -9.28 17.46
C LYS A 13 0.81 -8.62 16.12
N SER A 14 1.84 -9.09 15.42
CA SER A 14 2.22 -8.61 14.09
C SER A 14 1.13 -8.90 13.05
N LEU A 15 0.61 -10.13 13.02
CA LEU A 15 -0.50 -10.51 12.13
C LEU A 15 -1.78 -9.71 12.39
N MET A 16 -2.18 -9.59 13.66
CA MET A 16 -3.37 -8.79 14.02
C MET A 16 -3.19 -7.31 13.65
N THR A 17 -1.99 -6.76 13.89
CA THR A 17 -1.68 -5.37 13.56
C THR A 17 -1.70 -5.15 12.05
N PHE A 18 -1.11 -6.06 11.27
CA PHE A 18 -1.18 -6.03 9.81
C PHE A 18 -2.63 -6.03 9.32
N SER A 19 -3.46 -6.97 9.79
CA SER A 19 -4.87 -7.06 9.39
C SER A 19 -5.64 -5.76 9.65
N LYS A 20 -5.45 -5.17 10.84
CA LYS A 20 -6.09 -3.88 11.20
C LYS A 20 -5.58 -2.72 10.33
N ARG A 21 -4.27 -2.58 10.17
CA ARG A 21 -3.66 -1.50 9.38
C ARG A 21 -4.01 -1.62 7.90
N LYS A 22 -4.01 -2.84 7.35
CA LYS A 22 -4.42 -3.13 5.97
C LYS A 22 -5.86 -2.70 5.72
N SER A 23 -6.79 -3.08 6.60
CA SER A 23 -8.20 -2.67 6.47
C SER A 23 -8.35 -1.14 6.46
N ASN A 24 -7.65 -0.45 7.36
CA ASN A 24 -7.67 1.00 7.42
C ASN A 24 -7.05 1.66 6.18
N LEU A 25 -5.94 1.12 5.66
CA LEU A 25 -5.30 1.61 4.44
C LEU A 25 -6.23 1.45 3.24
N ILE A 26 -6.86 0.30 3.06
CA ILE A 26 -7.80 0.04 1.96
C ILE A 26 -8.99 1.00 2.03
N LYS A 27 -9.54 1.26 3.22
CA LYS A 27 -10.63 2.24 3.40
C LYS A 27 -10.21 3.64 2.94
N LYS A 28 -8.99 4.08 3.29
CA LYS A 28 -8.44 5.37 2.86
C LYS A 28 -8.21 5.40 1.35
N ALA A 29 -7.60 4.36 0.78
CA ALA A 29 -7.33 4.25 -0.65
C ALA A 29 -8.64 4.30 -1.47
N ARG A 30 -9.68 3.56 -1.04
CA ARG A 30 -11.01 3.65 -1.67
C ARG A 30 -11.57 5.06 -1.66
N LYS A 31 -11.55 5.73 -0.51
CA LYS A 31 -12.04 7.11 -0.39
C LYS A 31 -11.28 8.04 -1.33
N MET A 32 -9.95 7.96 -1.35
CA MET A 32 -9.10 8.76 -2.22
C MET A 32 -9.38 8.52 -3.71
N SER A 33 -9.49 7.25 -4.11
CA SER A 33 -9.79 6.90 -5.49
C SER A 33 -11.13 7.50 -5.94
N ALA A 34 -12.17 7.36 -5.11
CA ALA A 34 -13.49 7.90 -5.41
C ALA A 34 -13.53 9.45 -5.39
N SER A 35 -12.85 10.11 -4.44
CA SER A 35 -12.91 11.58 -4.31
C SER A 35 -12.03 12.32 -5.31
N CYS A 36 -10.92 11.71 -5.73
CA CYS A 36 -9.91 12.36 -6.56
C CYS A 36 -9.85 11.78 -7.99
N ASN A 37 -10.69 10.79 -8.30
CA ASN A 37 -10.68 10.09 -9.59
C ASN A 37 -9.29 9.56 -9.97
N ILE A 38 -8.62 8.94 -9.00
CA ILE A 38 -7.26 8.39 -9.18
C ILE A 38 -7.28 6.86 -9.12
N ASP A 39 -6.39 6.25 -9.89
CA ASP A 39 -6.17 4.81 -9.87
C ASP A 39 -5.16 4.47 -8.78
N ILE A 40 -5.51 3.51 -7.91
CA ILE A 40 -4.67 3.07 -6.79
C ILE A 40 -4.59 1.55 -6.79
N ALA A 41 -3.38 1.02 -6.74
CA ALA A 41 -3.09 -0.37 -6.44
C ALA A 41 -2.26 -0.46 -5.15
N VAL A 42 -2.60 -1.42 -4.29
CA VAL A 42 -1.86 -1.74 -3.06
C VAL A 42 -1.50 -3.23 -3.12
N VAL A 43 -0.19 -3.52 -3.11
CA VAL A 43 0.36 -4.87 -3.01
C VAL A 43 1.08 -4.98 -1.67
N ALA A 44 0.76 -6.01 -0.89
CA ALA A 44 1.41 -6.26 0.39
C ALA A 44 1.60 -7.75 0.64
N PHE A 45 2.76 -8.12 1.15
CA PHE A 45 3.00 -9.44 1.73
C PHE A 45 2.85 -9.35 3.24
N SER A 46 1.93 -10.16 3.78
CA SER A 46 1.71 -10.21 5.23
C SER A 46 2.90 -10.86 5.94
N PRO A 47 3.01 -10.74 7.28
CA PRO A 47 4.03 -11.49 8.02
C PRO A 47 4.02 -13.00 7.70
N ALA A 48 2.84 -13.59 7.50
CA ALA A 48 2.63 -14.99 7.10
C ALA A 48 2.93 -15.29 5.62
N ASP A 49 3.68 -14.42 4.94
CA ASP A 49 4.07 -14.49 3.53
C ASP A 49 2.91 -14.59 2.52
N ARG A 50 1.70 -14.23 2.96
CA ARG A 50 0.52 -14.21 2.08
C ARG A 50 0.43 -12.90 1.31
N LEU A 51 0.29 -13.02 -0.01
CA LEU A 51 -0.05 -11.91 -0.91
C LEU A 51 -1.43 -11.34 -0.59
N ASN A 52 -1.51 -10.02 -0.46
CA ASN A 52 -2.73 -9.25 -0.29
C ASN A 52 -2.76 -8.13 -1.32
N ILE A 53 -3.87 -8.03 -2.05
CA ILE A 53 -4.04 -7.03 -3.12
C ILE A 53 -5.32 -6.22 -2.86
N PHE A 54 -5.23 -4.92 -3.14
CA PHE A 54 -6.38 -4.05 -3.36
C PHE A 54 -6.13 -3.23 -4.63
N CYS A 55 -7.16 -3.06 -5.45
CA CYS A 55 -7.15 -2.20 -6.63
C CYS A 55 -8.44 -1.39 -6.67
N SER A 56 -8.37 -0.16 -7.17
CA SER A 56 -9.55 0.66 -7.47
C SER A 56 -10.14 0.44 -8.87
N LYS A 57 -9.43 -0.29 -9.74
CA LYS A 57 -9.91 -0.76 -11.05
C LYS A 57 -10.42 -2.19 -10.96
N ASP A 58 -10.97 -2.70 -12.06
CA ASP A 58 -11.43 -4.08 -12.18
C ASP A 58 -10.27 -5.07 -12.02
N ARG A 59 -9.09 -4.73 -12.55
CA ARG A 59 -7.88 -5.56 -12.49
C ARG A 59 -6.70 -4.76 -11.98
N ILE A 60 -5.86 -5.39 -11.15
CA ILE A 60 -4.61 -4.74 -10.69
C ILE A 60 -3.65 -4.47 -11.85
N GLU A 61 -3.70 -5.35 -12.85
CA GLU A 61 -2.92 -5.27 -14.07
C GLU A 61 -3.18 -3.97 -14.83
N ASP A 62 -4.39 -3.40 -14.77
CA ASP A 62 -4.70 -2.12 -15.45
C ASP A 62 -3.86 -0.97 -14.87
N VAL A 63 -3.67 -0.96 -13.54
CA VAL A 63 -2.88 0.06 -12.85
C VAL A 63 -1.38 -0.20 -13.04
N LEU A 64 -0.95 -1.46 -12.97
CA LEU A 64 0.44 -1.84 -13.15
C LEU A 64 0.90 -1.61 -14.60
N GLN A 65 0.08 -1.94 -15.58
CA GLN A 65 0.38 -1.71 -16.99
C GLN A 65 0.55 -0.21 -17.27
N ARG A 66 -0.36 0.62 -16.76
CA ARG A 66 -0.24 2.09 -16.85
C ARG A 66 1.07 2.61 -16.25
N TYR A 67 1.60 1.98 -15.20
CA TYR A 67 2.91 2.32 -14.64
C TYR A 67 4.08 1.82 -15.51
N ILE A 68 4.01 0.58 -16.00
CA ILE A 68 5.03 -0.04 -16.85
C ILE A 68 5.21 0.74 -18.15
N ASP A 69 4.11 1.21 -18.75
CA ASP A 69 4.08 1.97 -20.00
C ASP A 69 4.67 3.39 -19.87
N LEU A 70 4.96 3.86 -18.64
CA LEU A 70 5.63 5.14 -18.46
C LEU A 70 7.09 5.10 -18.95
N PRO A 71 7.59 6.20 -19.55
CA PRO A 71 9.01 6.38 -19.80
C PRO A 71 9.86 6.13 -18.56
N ALA A 72 11.06 5.56 -18.74
CA ALA A 72 11.92 5.14 -17.63
C ALA A 72 12.25 6.29 -16.65
N ASP A 73 12.40 7.51 -17.15
CA ASP A 73 12.65 8.72 -16.34
C ASP A 73 11.47 9.16 -15.48
N LYS A 74 10.25 8.68 -15.78
CA LYS A 74 9.04 8.92 -14.99
C LYS A 74 8.83 7.85 -13.92
N ARG A 75 9.33 6.63 -14.13
CA ARG A 75 9.17 5.50 -13.18
C ARG A 75 9.96 5.70 -11.87
N ASN A 76 11.11 6.38 -11.90
CA ASN A 76 12.03 6.51 -10.77
C ASN A 76 11.84 7.77 -9.89
N ARG A 77 10.92 8.68 -10.23
CA ARG A 77 10.86 10.02 -9.60
C ARG A 77 10.23 10.10 -8.20
N HIS A 78 9.62 9.03 -7.69
CA HIS A 78 8.71 9.14 -6.53
C HIS A 78 8.95 8.17 -5.37
N ILE A 79 10.06 7.43 -5.34
CA ILE A 79 10.46 6.70 -4.13
C ILE A 79 11.14 7.70 -3.19
N THR A 80 10.37 8.58 -2.54
CA THR A 80 10.82 9.20 -1.29
C THR A 80 10.87 8.08 -0.26
N ASN A 81 12.08 7.64 0.10
CA ASN A 81 12.29 6.75 1.23
C ASN A 81 11.58 7.34 2.44
N VAL A 82 10.51 6.69 2.89
CA VAL A 82 9.74 7.10 4.08
C VAL A 82 10.61 7.05 5.35
N GLN A 83 11.79 6.43 5.28
CA GLN A 83 12.82 6.48 6.31
C GLN A 83 13.47 7.85 6.51
N ALA A 84 13.22 8.85 5.65
CA ALA A 84 13.80 10.20 5.82
C ALA A 84 13.05 11.11 6.81
N ASN A 85 11.88 10.72 7.33
CA ASN A 85 11.05 11.58 8.20
C ASN A 85 10.41 10.84 9.39
N LEU A 86 11.08 9.83 9.95
CA LEU A 86 10.68 9.15 11.19
C LEU A 86 11.87 9.03 12.15
#